data_AF-A0A7H0LI35-F1
#
_entry.id   AF-A0A7H0LI35-F1
#
_cell.length_a   1.000
_cell.length_b   1.000
_cell.length_c   1.000
_cell.angle_alpha   90.00
_cell.angle_beta   90.00
_cell.angle_gamma   90.00
#
_symmetry.space_group_name_H-M   'P 1'
#
loop_
_entity.id
_entity.type
_entity.pdbx_description
1 polymer ?
#
loop_
_entity_poly.entity_id
_entity_poly.type
_entity_poly.pdbx_seq_one_letter_code
_entity_poly.pdbx_strand_id
1 'polypeptide(L)'
;MSTPINLGGVATPAVPTNGISLDTSRLSSRANLEKAGKQFESVFTGMMLKSMRQAHLASELFESKGLDTFREMQDQKIAQSMADHAPLGIGKAMVDFLAKSQADAEKTAAAQNAAINGTKVP
;
A
#
# COMPACT_ATOMS: atom_id res chain seq x y z
N MET A 1 -39.41 -41.14 -31.98
CA MET A 1 -38.79 -41.19 -30.64
C MET A 1 -37.67 -40.17 -30.64
N SER A 2 -37.91 -39.01 -30.04
CA SER A 2 -37.02 -37.85 -30.02
C SER A 2 -36.15 -37.88 -28.77
N THR A 3 -34.84 -37.86 -28.93
CA THR A 3 -33.91 -37.53 -27.85
C THR A 3 -33.45 -36.07 -28.01
N PRO A 4 -33.58 -35.22 -26.97
CA PRO A 4 -32.89 -33.93 -26.96
C PRO A 4 -31.41 -34.13 -26.65
N ILE A 5 -30.53 -33.58 -27.49
CA ILE A 5 -29.12 -33.38 -27.13
C ILE A 5 -29.07 -32.20 -26.17
N ASN A 6 -28.74 -32.51 -24.91
CA ASN A 6 -28.49 -31.59 -23.83
C ASN A 6 -27.25 -30.72 -24.18
N LEU A 7 -27.46 -29.41 -24.34
CA LEU A 7 -26.39 -28.42 -24.48
C LEU A 7 -25.63 -28.37 -23.15
N GLY A 8 -24.49 -29.07 -23.11
CA GLY A 8 -23.56 -29.05 -22.00
C GLY A 8 -23.28 -27.61 -21.57
N GLY A 9 -23.61 -27.34 -20.31
CA GLY A 9 -23.37 -26.06 -19.66
C GLY A 9 -21.92 -25.65 -19.86
N VAL A 10 -21.75 -24.46 -20.43
CA VAL A 10 -20.50 -23.73 -20.40
C VAL A 10 -20.03 -23.65 -18.95
N ALA A 11 -19.01 -24.42 -18.62
CA ALA A 11 -18.30 -24.32 -17.37
C ALA A 11 -17.73 -22.89 -17.30
N THR A 12 -18.36 -22.04 -16.51
CA THR A 12 -17.73 -20.84 -16.00
C THR A 12 -16.44 -21.28 -15.30
N PRO A 13 -15.27 -20.75 -15.65
CA PRO A 13 -14.09 -20.98 -14.85
C PRO A 13 -14.36 -20.37 -13.48
N ALA A 14 -14.61 -21.24 -12.49
CA ALA A 14 -14.61 -20.87 -11.10
C ALA A 14 -13.20 -20.37 -10.79
N VAL A 15 -13.03 -19.05 -10.80
CA VAL A 15 -11.81 -18.40 -10.29
C VAL A 15 -11.71 -18.83 -8.83
N PRO A 16 -10.67 -19.57 -8.43
CA PRO A 16 -10.43 -19.82 -7.03
C PRO A 16 -10.13 -18.46 -6.39
N THR A 17 -11.10 -17.91 -5.69
CA THR A 17 -10.92 -16.80 -4.74
C THR A 17 -10.16 -17.36 -3.54
N ASN A 18 -8.95 -17.86 -3.78
CA ASN A 18 -8.01 -18.21 -2.72
C ASN A 18 -7.78 -16.93 -1.93
N GLY A 19 -8.20 -17.00 -0.67
CA GLY A 19 -8.36 -15.85 0.20
C GLY A 19 -7.24 -14.84 0.03
N ILE A 20 -7.63 -13.61 -0.30
CA ILE A 20 -6.99 -12.44 0.29
C ILE A 20 -7.31 -12.54 1.79
N SER A 21 -6.67 -13.50 2.47
CA SER A 21 -6.44 -13.39 3.89
C SER A 21 -5.59 -12.15 3.99
N LEU A 22 -6.25 -11.04 4.31
CA LEU A 22 -5.63 -9.87 4.93
C LEU A 22 -5.03 -10.41 6.23
N ASP A 23 -3.89 -11.09 6.12
CA ASP A 23 -3.12 -11.56 7.25
C ASP A 23 -2.46 -10.32 7.82
N THR A 24 -3.29 -9.52 8.47
CA THR A 24 -2.97 -8.29 9.17
C THR A 24 -1.91 -8.56 10.23
N SER A 25 -1.68 -9.83 10.60
CA SER A 25 -0.56 -10.24 11.47
C SER A 25 0.82 -9.96 10.84
N ARG A 26 0.94 -9.91 9.51
CA ARG A 26 2.19 -9.48 8.85
C ARG A 26 2.41 -7.97 8.94
N LEU A 27 1.32 -7.21 8.99
CA LEU A 27 1.30 -5.77 9.30
C LEU A 27 1.37 -5.49 10.81
N SER A 28 1.15 -6.47 11.70
CA SER A 28 0.84 -6.22 13.11
C SER A 28 2.06 -5.91 13.98
N SER A 29 3.28 -6.10 13.47
CA SER A 29 4.42 -5.55 14.18
C SER A 29 4.53 -4.07 13.86
N ARG A 30 4.32 -3.24 14.89
CA ARG A 30 4.59 -1.80 14.84
C ARG A 30 5.95 -1.47 14.18
N ALA A 31 6.96 -2.32 14.37
CA ALA A 31 8.27 -2.19 13.74
C ALA A 31 8.24 -2.36 12.20
N ASN A 32 7.37 -3.23 11.67
CA ASN A 32 7.17 -3.38 10.22
C ASN A 32 6.43 -2.18 9.64
N LEU A 33 5.44 -1.65 10.35
CA LEU A 33 4.74 -0.43 9.95
C LEU A 33 5.70 0.76 9.95
N GLU A 34 6.52 0.93 10.98
CA GLU A 34 7.52 1.99 11.04
C GLU A 34 8.54 1.90 9.89
N LYS A 35 9.02 0.70 9.53
CA LYS A 35 9.87 0.49 8.34
C LYS A 35 9.14 0.83 7.04
N ALA A 36 7.89 0.43 6.89
CA ALA A 36 7.08 0.75 5.73
C ALA A 36 6.84 2.27 5.60
N GLY A 37 6.62 2.96 6.74
CA GLY A 37 6.50 4.42 6.80
C GLY A 37 7.76 5.13 6.30
N LYS A 38 8.95 4.66 6.71
CA LYS A 38 10.23 5.21 6.20
C LYS A 38 10.39 5.00 4.69
N GLN A 39 10.07 3.82 4.19
CA GLN A 39 10.14 3.54 2.75
C GLN A 39 9.15 4.41 1.95
N PHE A 40 7.93 4.57 2.46
CA PHE A 40 6.95 5.46 1.87
C PHE A 40 7.44 6.91 1.83
N GLU A 41 8.00 7.40 2.94
CA GLU A 41 8.53 8.77 3.01
C GLU A 41 9.68 8.98 2.02
N SER A 42 10.59 8.01 1.86
CA SER A 42 11.66 8.09 0.84
C SER A 42 11.11 8.22 -0.58
N VAL A 43 10.08 7.44 -0.93
CA VAL A 43 9.45 7.54 -2.26
C VAL A 43 8.75 8.89 -2.43
N PHE A 44 8.03 9.35 -1.41
CA PHE A 44 7.33 10.63 -1.44
C PHE A 44 8.29 11.83 -1.56
N THR A 45 9.37 11.84 -0.77
CA THR A 45 10.43 12.86 -0.87
C THR A 45 11.09 12.82 -2.25
N GLY A 46 11.33 11.63 -2.82
CA GLY A 46 11.81 11.50 -4.19
C GLY A 46 10.85 12.12 -5.22
N MET A 47 9.54 11.87 -5.10
CA MET A 47 8.52 12.49 -5.95
C MET A 47 8.50 14.01 -5.79
N MET A 48 8.60 14.52 -4.56
CA MET A 48 8.66 15.96 -4.30
C MET A 48 9.88 16.61 -4.95
N LEU A 49 11.07 16.04 -4.75
CA LEU A 49 12.32 16.53 -5.37
C LEU A 49 12.23 16.51 -6.90
N LYS A 50 11.66 15.45 -7.46
CA LYS A 50 11.41 15.32 -8.89
C LYS A 50 10.44 16.39 -9.40
N SER A 51 9.33 16.62 -8.72
CA SER A 51 8.35 17.65 -9.09
C SER A 51 8.92 19.08 -8.99
N MET A 52 9.73 19.37 -7.96
CA MET A 52 10.42 20.67 -7.84
C MET A 52 11.40 20.88 -9.00
N ARG A 53 12.13 19.84 -9.39
CA ARG A 53 13.06 19.88 -10.52
C ARG A 53 12.32 20.09 -11.84
N GLN A 54 11.25 19.34 -12.09
CA GLN A 54 10.40 19.48 -13.28
C GLN A 54 9.80 20.89 -13.40
N ALA A 55 9.43 21.52 -12.29
CA ALA A 55 8.94 22.89 -12.27
C ALA A 55 10.02 23.94 -12.62
N HIS A 56 11.31 23.59 -12.56
CA HIS A 56 12.44 24.50 -12.81
C HIS A 56 13.07 24.34 -14.20
N LEU A 57 12.49 23.52 -15.10
CA LEU A 57 13.03 23.24 -16.43
C LEU A 57 12.65 24.30 -17.48
N ALA A 58 13.02 25.56 -17.23
CA ALA A 58 13.07 26.60 -18.28
C ALA A 58 14.23 26.38 -19.30
N SER A 59 14.95 25.26 -19.22
CA SER A 59 16.22 25.01 -19.91
C SER A 59 16.30 23.66 -20.65
N GLU A 60 15.17 23.07 -21.06
CA GLU A 60 15.05 21.72 -21.65
C GLU A 60 15.79 21.48 -22.99
N LEU A 61 16.52 22.45 -23.54
CA LEU A 61 17.09 22.32 -24.89
C LEU A 61 18.45 21.62 -24.96
N PHE A 62 19.11 21.32 -23.84
CA PHE A 62 20.47 20.78 -23.83
C PHE A 62 20.72 19.58 -22.91
N GLU A 63 19.67 18.99 -22.33
CA GLU A 63 19.86 17.88 -21.39
C GLU A 63 19.88 16.51 -22.08
N SER A 64 20.89 15.70 -21.76
CA SER A 64 21.06 14.37 -22.35
C SER A 64 20.47 13.30 -21.44
N LYS A 65 19.82 12.27 -22.02
CA LYS A 65 19.20 11.15 -21.27
C LYS A 65 20.14 10.45 -20.27
N GLY A 66 21.45 10.47 -20.52
CA GLY A 66 22.45 9.92 -19.61
C GLY A 66 22.60 10.73 -18.33
N LEU A 67 22.51 12.06 -18.43
CA LEU A 67 22.55 12.96 -17.28
C LEU A 67 21.28 12.81 -16.42
N ASP A 68 20.12 12.64 -17.05
CA ASP A 68 18.85 12.40 -16.36
C ASP A 68 18.92 11.14 -15.49
N THR A 69 19.48 10.05 -16.02
CA THR A 69 19.61 8.78 -15.30
C THR A 69 20.52 8.92 -14.08
N PHE A 70 21.64 9.64 -14.21
CA PHE A 70 22.55 9.91 -13.09
C PHE A 70 21.87 10.76 -12.01
N ARG A 71 21.14 11.81 -12.43
CA ARG A 71 20.39 12.68 -11.54
C ARG A 71 19.28 11.92 -10.81
N GLU A 72 18.58 11.02 -11.48
CA GLU A 72 17.55 10.20 -10.84
C GLU A 72 18.14 9.27 -9.78
N MET A 73 19.32 8.66 -10.04
CA MET A 73 20.02 7.90 -9.00
C MET A 73 20.50 8.78 -7.84
N GLN A 74 20.96 9.99 -8.11
CA GLN A 74 21.35 10.95 -7.07
C GLN A 74 20.14 11.32 -6.20
N ASP A 75 19.01 11.63 -6.82
CA ASP A 75 17.77 12.00 -6.12
C ASP A 75 17.26 10.84 -5.27
N GLN A 76 17.36 9.59 -5.75
CA GLN A 76 17.05 8.40 -4.95
C GLN A 76 17.92 8.30 -3.69
N LYS A 77 19.22 8.56 -3.78
CA LYS A 77 20.13 8.53 -2.63
C LYS A 77 19.85 9.66 -1.65
N ILE A 78 19.57 10.85 -2.16
CA ILE A 78 19.19 12.00 -1.32
C ILE A 78 17.88 11.70 -0.59
N ALA A 79 16.85 11.23 -1.30
CA ALA A 79 15.56 10.93 -0.71
C ALA A 79 15.64 9.83 0.36
N GLN A 80 16.45 8.80 0.14
CA GLN A 80 16.72 7.75 1.13
C GLN A 80 17.41 8.33 2.38
N SER A 81 18.47 9.13 2.18
CA SER A 81 19.19 9.77 3.29
C SER A 81 18.30 10.73 4.10
N MET A 82 17.42 11.48 3.44
CA MET A 82 16.47 12.37 4.09
C MET A 82 15.43 11.59 4.92
N ALA A 83 14.89 10.51 4.40
CA ALA A 83 13.96 9.65 5.15
C ALA A 83 14.61 9.03 6.40
N ASP A 84 15.92 8.78 6.38
CA ASP A 84 16.64 8.20 7.51
C ASP A 84 17.07 9.23 8.56
N HIS A 85 17.53 10.41 8.13
CA HIS A 85 18.18 11.39 9.03
C HIS A 85 17.36 12.66 9.30
N ALA A 86 16.45 13.03 8.40
CA ALA A 86 15.63 14.23 8.51
C ALA A 86 14.18 13.97 8.05
N PRO A 87 13.46 13.03 8.71
CA PRO A 87 12.11 12.67 8.33
C PRO A 87 11.17 13.87 8.48
N LEU A 88 10.34 14.09 7.46
CA LEU A 88 9.32 15.16 7.47
C LEU A 88 8.10 14.77 8.33
N GLY A 89 8.01 13.49 8.73
CA GLY A 89 6.96 12.96 9.58
C GLY A 89 5.75 12.43 8.81
N ILE A 90 5.77 12.47 7.48
CA ILE A 90 4.65 12.06 6.63
C ILE A 90 4.50 10.53 6.68
N GLY A 91 5.61 9.81 6.62
CA GLY A 91 5.62 8.35 6.74
C GLY A 91 5.09 7.88 8.10
N LYS A 92 5.45 8.60 9.17
CA LYS A 92 4.94 8.34 10.51
C LYS A 92 3.44 8.61 10.62
N ALA A 93 2.96 9.74 10.10
CA ALA A 93 1.54 10.09 10.13
C ALA A 93 0.68 9.06 9.37
N MET A 94 1.16 8.55 8.23
CA MET A 94 0.50 7.48 7.49
C MET A 94 0.41 6.18 8.30
N VAL A 95 1.51 5.78 8.96
CA VAL A 95 1.53 4.58 9.82
C VAL A 95 0.58 4.73 10.99
N ASP A 96 0.60 5.88 11.66
CA ASP A 96 -0.28 6.15 12.80
C ASP A 96 -1.76 6.13 12.36
N PHE A 97 -2.08 6.68 11.18
CA PHE A 97 -3.42 6.61 10.59
C PHE A 97 -3.86 5.16 10.31
N LEU A 98 -3.00 4.35 9.68
CA LEU A 98 -3.30 2.96 9.35
C LEU A 98 -3.37 2.06 10.60
N ALA A 99 -2.54 2.32 11.61
CA ALA A 99 -2.60 1.61 12.88
C ALA A 99 -3.90 1.94 13.63
N LYS A 100 -4.32 3.21 13.61
CA LYS A 100 -5.58 3.66 14.22
C LYS A 100 -6.79 3.03 13.53
N SER A 101 -6.81 2.99 12.19
CA SER A 101 -7.91 2.37 11.44
C SER A 101 -8.02 0.86 11.70
N GLN A 102 -6.89 0.16 11.88
CA GLN A 102 -6.89 -1.26 12.24
C GLN A 102 -7.46 -1.49 13.64
N ALA A 103 -7.06 -0.69 14.63
CA ALA A 103 -7.60 -0.78 15.99
C ALA A 103 -9.12 -0.53 16.03
N ASP A 104 -9.62 0.41 15.22
CA ASP A 104 -11.05 0.69 15.13
C ASP A 104 -11.82 -0.44 14.41
N ALA A 105 -11.20 -1.09 13.42
CA ALA A 105 -11.74 -2.30 12.77
C ALA A 105 -11.81 -3.51 13.72
N GLU A 106 -10.75 -3.76 14.50
CA GLU A 106 -10.71 -4.83 15.51
C GLU A 106 -11.73 -4.59 16.62
N LYS A 107 -11.88 -3.35 17.10
CA LYS A 107 -12.89 -3.00 18.10
C LYS A 107 -14.31 -3.23 17.58
N THR A 108 -14.56 -2.94 16.31
CA THR A 108 -15.86 -3.17 15.67
C THR A 108 -16.13 -4.68 15.50
N ALA A 109 -15.12 -5.46 15.12
CA ALA A 109 -15.21 -6.91 15.00
C ALA A 109 -15.40 -7.62 16.36
N ALA A 110 -14.78 -7.10 17.42
CA ALA A 110 -14.95 -7.60 18.79
C ALA A 110 -16.34 -7.26 19.34
N ALA A 111 -16.87 -6.06 19.07
CA ALA A 111 -18.23 -5.68 19.44
C ALA A 111 -19.29 -6.53 18.73
N GLN A 112 -19.09 -6.85 17.44
CA GLN A 112 -19.96 -7.77 16.70
C GLN A 112 -19.88 -9.20 17.24
N ASN A 113 -18.69 -9.70 17.59
CA ASN A 113 -18.53 -11.02 18.20
C ASN A 113 -19.18 -11.14 19.60
N ALA A 114 -19.20 -10.06 20.38
CA ALA A 114 -19.89 -10.05 21.67
C ALA A 114 -21.41 -10.04 21.50
N ALA A 115 -21.94 -9.30 20.52
CA ALA A 115 -23.37 -9.24 20.23
C ALA A 115 -23.94 -10.57 19.73
N ILE A 116 -23.17 -11.35 18.94
CA ILE A 116 -23.62 -12.66 18.45
C ILE A 116 -23.57 -13.76 19.53
N ASN A 117 -22.64 -13.67 20.50
CA ASN A 117 -22.51 -14.69 21.55
C ASN A 117 -23.44 -14.44 22.75
N GLY A 118 -23.93 -13.21 22.94
CA GLY A 118 -24.91 -12.87 23.98
C GLY A 118 -26.34 -13.36 23.73
N THR A 119 -26.67 -13.84 22.52
CA THR A 119 -28.03 -14.30 22.16
C THR A 119 -28.21 -15.83 22.26
N LYS A 120 -27.24 -16.58 22.79
CA LYS A 120 -27.30 -18.05 22.85
C LYS A 120 -26.99 -18.63 24.22
N VAL A 121 -27.91 -18.48 25.17
CA VAL A 121 -28.03 -19.33 26.39
C VAL A 121 -29.55 -19.49 26.66
N PRO A 122 -30.03 -20.71 27.03
CA PRO A 122 -31.25 -21.35 26.52
C PRO A 122 -32.59 -20.73 26.95
#